data_AF-A0AAD8XH37-F1
#
_entry.id   AF-A0AAD8XH37-F1
#
_cell.length_a   1.000
_cell.length_b   1.000
_cell.length_c   1.000
_cell.angle_alpha   90.00
_cell.angle_beta   90.00
_cell.angle_gamma   90.00
#
_symmetry.space_group_name_H-M   'P 1'
#
loop_
_entity.id
_entity.type
_entity.pdbx_description
1 polymer ?
#
loop_
_entity_poly.entity_id
_entity_poly.type
_entity_poly.pdbx_seq_one_letter_code
_entity_poly.pdbx_strand_id
1 'polypeptide(L)'
;MTTSLTDYQCQALSATDSIRLFSISRDDSYPHGLCLSLKEVNLDDEPVFAALSYTWQLPKYSNIQDAQEPGPGRTFEVICDGKVMQISENVFDFLRTILDFRCRSTDQSSSATRKCPPKVRSALDTMPL
;
A
#
# COMPACT_ATOMS: atom_id res chain seq x y z
N MET A 1 6.89 1.74 30.91
CA MET A 1 5.45 2.03 30.78
C MET A 1 4.96 1.24 29.58
N THR A 2 4.18 0.17 29.80
CA THR A 2 3.59 -0.64 28.72
C THR A 2 2.32 0.04 28.25
N THR A 3 2.37 0.74 27.13
CA THR A 3 1.17 1.26 26.46
C THR A 3 0.37 0.07 25.93
N SER A 4 -0.82 -0.19 26.46
CA SER A 4 -1.72 -1.19 25.89
C SER A 4 -2.13 -0.72 24.50
N LEU A 5 -1.65 -1.40 23.45
CA LEU A 5 -2.11 -1.15 22.10
C LEU A 5 -3.52 -1.72 21.96
N THR A 6 -4.45 -0.91 21.47
CA THR A 6 -5.82 -1.36 21.18
C THR A 6 -5.89 -2.01 19.80
N ASP A 7 -6.77 -2.99 19.62
CA ASP A 7 -7.04 -3.58 18.32
C ASP A 7 -7.69 -2.57 17.37
N TYR A 8 -7.32 -2.63 16.10
CA TYR A 8 -7.92 -1.84 15.05
C TYR A 8 -9.33 -2.33 14.74
N GLN A 9 -10.30 -1.41 14.75
CA GLN A 9 -11.68 -1.68 14.36
C GLN A 9 -12.01 -0.91 13.10
N CYS A 10 -12.49 -1.63 12.07
CA CYS A 10 -12.99 -0.98 10.86
C CYS A 10 -14.32 -0.27 11.18
N GLN A 11 -14.35 1.05 10.98
CA GLN A 11 -15.52 1.87 11.24
C GLN A 11 -16.26 2.22 9.94
N ALA A 12 -17.51 2.67 10.04
CA ALA A 12 -18.19 3.28 8.91
C ALA A 12 -17.45 4.55 8.46
N LEU A 13 -17.54 4.87 7.17
CA LEU A 13 -17.06 6.15 6.65
C LEU A 13 -18.03 7.26 7.07
N SER A 14 -17.53 8.48 7.24
CA SER A 14 -18.32 9.63 7.66
C SER A 14 -19.31 10.10 6.59
N ALA A 15 -18.99 9.88 5.31
CA ALA A 15 -19.85 10.19 4.18
C ALA A 15 -19.73 9.16 3.04
N THR A 16 -20.67 9.20 2.09
CA THR A 16 -20.79 8.25 0.98
C THR A 16 -19.74 8.44 -0.11
N ASP A 17 -19.21 9.65 -0.22
CA ASP A 17 -18.14 10.09 -1.12
C ASP A 17 -16.75 9.98 -0.48
N SER A 18 -16.67 9.45 0.75
CA SER A 18 -15.40 9.31 1.45
C SER A 18 -14.73 7.97 1.15
N ILE A 19 -13.41 7.95 1.18
CA ILE A 19 -12.58 6.75 1.08
C ILE A 19 -11.49 6.77 2.15
N ARG A 20 -10.91 5.61 2.46
CA ARG A 20 -9.70 5.53 3.29
C ARG A 20 -8.47 5.35 2.41
N LEU A 21 -7.56 6.31 2.48
CA LEU A 21 -6.24 6.20 1.90
C LEU A 21 -5.35 5.40 2.83
N PHE A 22 -4.79 4.32 2.30
CA PHE A 22 -3.82 3.49 2.97
C PHE A 22 -2.40 3.93 2.61
N SER A 23 -1.63 4.29 3.64
CA SER A 23 -0.23 4.70 3.52
C SER A 23 0.67 3.68 4.20
N ILE A 24 1.83 3.46 3.58
CA ILE A 24 2.86 2.53 4.06
C ILE A 24 4.21 3.23 4.07
N SER A 25 4.92 3.09 5.17
CA SER A 25 6.27 3.59 5.38
C SER A 25 7.13 2.58 6.13
N ARG A 26 8.45 2.77 6.08
CA ARG A 26 9.41 1.94 6.81
C ARG A 26 9.68 2.59 8.16
N ASP A 27 9.60 1.79 9.20
CA ASP A 27 10.00 2.20 10.55
C ASP A 27 10.41 0.95 11.32
N ASP A 28 11.72 0.83 11.55
CA ASP A 28 12.32 -0.36 12.19
C ASP A 28 12.00 -0.45 13.70
N SER A 29 11.32 0.55 14.28
CA SER A 29 10.79 0.49 15.65
C SER A 29 9.52 -0.36 15.77
N TYR A 30 8.83 -0.61 14.66
CA TYR A 30 7.62 -1.43 14.62
C TYR A 30 7.87 -2.88 14.20
N PRO A 31 6.98 -3.82 14.58
CA PRO A 31 7.01 -5.19 14.10
C PRO A 31 7.15 -5.25 12.58
N HIS A 32 8.04 -6.11 12.12
CA HIS A 32 8.33 -6.31 10.70
C HIS A 32 8.82 -5.06 9.96
N GLY A 33 9.17 -3.96 10.64
CA GLY A 33 9.58 -2.71 10.01
C GLY A 33 8.46 -2.04 9.20
N LEU A 34 7.19 -2.32 9.51
CA LEU A 34 6.00 -1.80 8.84
C LEU A 34 5.35 -0.72 9.70
N CYS A 35 5.21 0.50 9.16
CA CYS A 35 4.35 1.53 9.72
C CYS A 35 3.24 1.87 8.73
N LEU A 36 2.00 1.62 9.15
CA LEU A 36 0.81 1.80 8.35
C LEU A 36 -0.03 2.97 8.88
N SER A 37 -0.72 3.64 7.98
CA SER A 37 -1.68 4.68 8.34
C SER A 37 -2.90 4.64 7.43
N LEU A 38 -4.08 4.84 8.00
CA LEU A 38 -5.34 4.98 7.28
C LEU A 38 -5.91 6.37 7.54
N LYS A 39 -6.08 7.14 6.46
CA LYS A 39 -6.69 8.47 6.52
C LYS A 39 -7.97 8.49 5.70
N GLU A 40 -9.07 8.91 6.31
CA GLU A 40 -10.29 9.19 5.57
C GLU A 40 -10.18 10.52 4.81
N VAL A 41 -10.60 10.51 3.55
CA VAL A 41 -10.60 11.67 2.65
C VAL A 41 -11.89 11.68 1.83
N ASN A 42 -12.31 12.86 1.39
CA ASN A 42 -13.41 12.99 0.43
C ASN A 42 -12.88 12.79 -1.01
N LEU A 43 -13.63 12.10 -1.86
CA LEU A 43 -13.30 11.93 -3.28
C LEU A 43 -13.39 13.24 -4.08
N ASP A 44 -14.27 14.15 -3.68
CA ASP A 44 -14.43 15.47 -4.31
C ASP A 44 -13.21 16.38 -4.08
N ASP A 45 -12.38 16.07 -3.09
CA ASP A 45 -11.09 16.75 -2.84
C ASP A 45 -9.96 16.27 -3.80
N GLU A 46 -10.30 15.44 -4.79
CA GLU A 46 -9.38 14.85 -5.78
C GLU A 46 -8.12 14.22 -5.16
N PRO A 47 -8.27 13.28 -4.20
CA PRO A 47 -7.12 12.72 -3.49
C PRO A 47 -6.21 11.92 -4.45
N VAL A 48 -4.89 12.09 -4.29
CA VAL A 48 -3.92 11.27 -5.01
C VAL A 48 -3.83 9.89 -4.37
N PHE A 49 -4.15 8.85 -5.12
CA PHE A 49 -4.00 7.45 -4.71
C PHE A 49 -3.50 6.59 -5.87
N ALA A 50 -2.81 5.48 -5.55
CA ALA A 50 -2.27 4.57 -6.55
C ALA A 50 -3.30 3.55 -7.04
N ALA A 51 -4.21 3.11 -6.16
CA ALA A 51 -5.25 2.14 -6.47
C ALA A 51 -6.41 2.27 -5.47
N LEU A 52 -7.63 1.99 -5.93
CA LEU A 52 -8.78 1.71 -5.07
C LEU A 52 -8.87 0.19 -4.90
N SER A 53 -8.72 -0.30 -3.68
CA SER A 53 -8.95 -1.73 -3.41
C SER A 53 -10.45 -1.96 -3.23
N TYR A 54 -11.11 -2.42 -4.29
CA TYR A 54 -12.40 -3.09 -4.18
C TYR A 54 -12.15 -4.59 -4.32
N THR A 55 -12.72 -5.34 -3.38
CA THR A 55 -12.60 -6.81 -3.18
C THR A 55 -11.37 -7.29 -2.41
N TRP A 56 -11.56 -7.41 -1.08
CA TRP A 56 -10.78 -8.32 -0.22
C TRP A 56 -11.40 -9.74 -0.17
N GLN A 57 -12.50 -9.96 -0.90
CA GLN A 57 -13.09 -11.28 -1.13
C GLN A 57 -12.71 -11.76 -2.52
N LEU A 58 -12.55 -13.08 -2.67
CA LEU A 58 -12.30 -13.72 -3.95
C LEU A 58 -13.29 -13.20 -5.01
N PRO A 59 -12.83 -12.91 -6.24
CA PRO A 59 -13.74 -12.72 -7.35
C PRO A 59 -14.68 -13.92 -7.41
N LYS A 60 -16.00 -13.68 -7.50
CA LYS A 60 -16.96 -14.77 -7.70
C LYS A 60 -16.74 -15.35 -9.10
N TYR A 61 -15.89 -16.36 -9.20
CA TYR A 61 -15.72 -17.11 -10.43
C TYR A 61 -16.98 -17.93 -10.69
N SER A 62 -17.45 -17.91 -11.94
CA SER A 62 -18.64 -18.66 -12.38
C SER A 62 -18.43 -20.18 -12.35
N ASN A 63 -17.20 -20.65 -12.12
CA ASN A 63 -16.86 -22.06 -12.05
C ASN A 63 -16.58 -22.46 -10.59
N ILE A 64 -17.51 -23.22 -10.00
CA ILE A 64 -17.48 -23.63 -8.58
C ILE A 64 -16.27 -24.53 -8.26
N GLN A 65 -15.67 -25.17 -9.27
CA GLN A 65 -14.49 -26.03 -9.10
C GLN A 65 -13.20 -25.25 -8.81
N ASP A 66 -13.12 -23.97 -9.22
CA ASP A 66 -11.99 -23.07 -8.92
C ASP A 66 -12.22 -22.22 -7.66
N ALA A 67 -13.42 -22.32 -7.06
CA ALA A 67 -13.83 -21.57 -5.88
C ALA A 67 -13.50 -22.31 -4.57
N GLN A 68 -12.34 -22.97 -4.50
CA GLN A 68 -11.80 -23.29 -3.18
C GLN A 68 -11.40 -21.97 -2.54
N GLU A 69 -12.22 -21.49 -1.61
CA GLU A 69 -11.79 -20.55 -0.59
C GLU A 69 -10.47 -21.09 -0.02
N PRO A 70 -9.33 -20.41 -0.23
CA PRO A 70 -8.12 -20.80 0.45
C PRO A 70 -8.48 -20.76 1.93
N GLY A 71 -8.27 -21.88 2.64
CA GLY A 71 -8.54 -21.97 4.07
C GLY A 71 -7.89 -20.80 4.82
N PRO A 72 -8.29 -20.52 6.07
CA PRO A 72 -7.81 -19.34 6.81
C PRO A 72 -6.28 -19.34 6.79
N GLY A 73 -5.72 -18.48 5.94
CA GLY A 73 -4.28 -18.37 5.75
C GLY A 73 -3.64 -17.85 7.04
N ARG A 74 -2.31 -17.81 7.07
CA ARG A 74 -1.62 -17.19 8.20
C ARG A 74 -2.01 -15.72 8.29
N THR A 75 -2.09 -15.20 9.52
CA THR A 75 -2.26 -13.78 9.78
C THR A 75 -1.03 -13.23 10.47
N PHE A 76 -0.79 -11.93 10.27
CA PHE A 76 0.31 -11.17 10.84
C PHE A 76 -0.24 -9.95 11.55
N GLU A 77 0.34 -9.64 12.72
CA GLU A 77 0.05 -8.41 13.45
C GLU A 77 0.97 -7.29 12.96
N VAL A 78 0.37 -6.18 12.57
CA VAL A 78 1.06 -4.96 12.13
C VAL A 78 0.52 -3.77 12.91
N ILE A 79 1.27 -2.67 12.93
CA ILE A 79 0.83 -1.44 13.59
C ILE A 79 0.29 -0.45 12.55
N CYS A 80 -0.97 -0.04 12.73
CA CYS A 80 -1.65 0.97 11.94
C CYS A 80 -2.14 2.09 12.87
N ASP A 81 -1.63 3.31 12.70
CA ASP A 81 -1.98 4.47 13.54
C ASP A 81 -1.90 4.18 15.06
N GLY A 82 -0.87 3.45 15.47
CA GLY A 82 -0.66 3.07 16.88
C GLY A 82 -1.62 1.98 17.40
N LYS A 83 -2.33 1.27 16.51
CA LYS A 83 -3.24 0.16 16.84
C LYS A 83 -2.75 -1.13 16.21
N VAL A 84 -3.01 -2.26 16.88
CA VAL A 84 -2.71 -3.58 16.32
C VAL A 84 -3.75 -3.93 15.27
N MET A 85 -3.31 -4.22 14.05
CA MET A 85 -4.16 -4.67 12.95
C MET A 85 -3.69 -6.06 12.53
N GLN A 86 -4.61 -7.02 12.46
CA GLN A 86 -4.33 -8.30 11.84
C GLN A 86 -4.58 -8.23 10.34
N ILE A 87 -3.59 -8.67 9.56
CA ILE A 87 -3.68 -8.78 8.11
C ILE A 87 -3.33 -10.21 7.68
N SER A 88 -3.88 -10.66 6.55
CA SER A 88 -3.54 -11.98 5.99
C SER A 88 -2.15 -11.99 5.34
N GLU A 89 -1.55 -13.18 5.24
CA GLU A 89 -0.22 -13.42 4.65
C GLU A 89 -0.06 -12.80 3.26
N ASN A 90 -1.06 -12.94 2.38
CA ASN A 90 -1.02 -12.33 1.04
C ASN A 90 -0.88 -10.80 1.08
N VAL A 91 -1.56 -10.13 2.02
CA VAL A 91 -1.46 -8.68 2.20
C VAL A 91 -0.10 -8.35 2.78
N PHE A 92 0.33 -9.07 3.81
CA PHE A 92 1.63 -8.88 4.43
C PHE A 92 2.79 -8.96 3.41
N ASP A 93 2.82 -10.01 2.60
CA ASP A 93 3.84 -10.22 1.56
C ASP A 93 3.83 -9.11 0.50
N PHE A 94 2.64 -8.69 0.10
CA PHE A 94 2.48 -7.58 -0.84
C PHE A 94 3.03 -6.26 -0.26
N LEU A 95 2.70 -5.94 0.99
CA LEU A 95 3.17 -4.73 1.67
C LEU A 95 4.70 -4.71 1.82
N ARG A 96 5.30 -5.84 2.17
CA ARG A 96 6.77 -6.00 2.22
C ARG A 96 7.41 -5.76 0.86
N THR A 97 6.86 -6.35 -0.19
CA THR A 97 7.37 -6.19 -1.56
C THR A 97 7.33 -4.74 -2.03
N ILE A 98 6.23 -4.02 -1.76
CA ILE A 98 6.10 -2.60 -2.10
C ILE A 98 7.14 -1.76 -1.35
N LEU A 99 7.34 -2.03 -0.06
CA LEU A 99 8.29 -1.29 0.75
C LEU A 99 9.72 -1.46 0.24
N ASP A 100 10.12 -2.70 -0.05
CA ASP A 100 11.44 -2.99 -0.60
C ASP A 100 11.65 -2.29 -1.95
N PHE A 101 10.64 -2.27 -2.81
CA PHE A 101 10.69 -1.57 -4.10
C PHE A 101 10.87 -0.04 -3.92
N ARG A 102 10.14 0.57 -2.98
CA ARG A 102 10.25 2.00 -2.68
C ARG A 102 11.62 2.35 -2.10
N CYS A 103 12.14 1.56 -1.16
CA CYS A 103 13.45 1.81 -0.54
C CYS A 103 14.61 1.65 -1.54
N ARG A 104 14.57 0.66 -2.45
CA ARG A 104 15.60 0.52 -3.49
C ARG A 104 15.64 1.70 -4.47
N SER A 105 14.51 2.37 -4.67
CA SER A 105 14.39 3.49 -5.61
C SER A 105 15.04 4.77 -5.07
N THR A 106 15.04 4.97 -3.75
CA THR A 106 15.71 6.11 -3.10
C THR A 106 17.23 5.95 -3.04
N ASP A 107 17.73 4.72 -2.92
CA ASP A 107 19.17 4.44 -2.86
C ASP A 107 19.88 4.60 -4.23
N GLN A 108 19.14 4.55 -5.34
CA GLN A 108 19.70 4.80 -6.68
C GLN A 108 19.75 6.28 -7.07
N SER A 109 19.20 7.20 -6.26
CA SER A 109 19.23 8.63 -6.56
C SER A 109 20.49 9.34 -6.07
N SER A 110 21.38 8.70 -5.30
CA SER A 110 22.55 9.37 -4.71
C SER A 110 23.91 9.04 -5.35
N SER A 111 24.03 8.06 -6.26
CA SER A 111 25.25 7.92 -7.06
C SER A 111 25.08 6.96 -8.25
N ALA A 112 24.65 7.47 -9.40
CA ALA A 112 25.06 6.90 -10.68
C ALA A 112 24.77 7.91 -11.80
N THR A 113 25.80 8.59 -12.27
CA THR A 113 25.84 9.06 -13.67
C THR A 113 25.65 7.84 -14.58
N ARG A 114 24.40 7.47 -14.85
CA ARG A 114 24.07 6.58 -15.95
C ARG A 114 24.37 7.35 -17.22
N LYS A 115 25.50 7.04 -17.85
CA LYS A 115 25.78 7.45 -19.23
C LYS A 115 24.63 6.93 -20.09
N CYS A 116 23.69 7.82 -20.43
CA CYS A 116 22.75 7.55 -21.51
C CYS A 116 23.55 7.37 -22.81
N PRO A 117 23.32 6.30 -23.57
CA PRO A 117 23.87 6.20 -24.92
C PRO A 117 23.33 7.35 -25.79
N PRO A 118 24.15 7.88 -26.71
CA PRO A 118 23.85 9.13 -27.42
C PRO A 118 22.84 8.84 -28.54
N LYS A 119 21.55 8.68 -28.22
CA LYS A 119 20.51 8.65 -29.27
C LYS A 119 19.06 8.88 -28.81
N VAL A 120 18.83 9.57 -27.70
CA VAL A 120 17.47 10.05 -27.35
C VAL A 120 17.55 11.45 -26.75
N ARG A 121 17.95 12.44 -27.56
CA ARG A 121 17.87 13.87 -27.20
C ARG A 121 16.93 14.68 -28.09
N SER A 122 16.32 14.08 -29.11
CA SER A 122 15.68 14.87 -30.18
C SER A 122 14.14 14.91 -30.14
N ALA A 123 13.50 14.64 -29.00
CA ALA A 123 12.03 14.63 -28.92
C ALA A 123 11.44 15.56 -27.85
N LEU A 124 12.24 16.45 -27.24
CA LEU A 124 11.76 17.42 -26.23
C LEU A 124 11.76 18.89 -26.72
N ASP A 125 12.17 19.16 -27.97
CA ASP A 125 12.22 20.53 -28.52
C ASP A 125 11.05 20.88 -29.47
N THR A 126 9.93 20.14 -29.42
CA THR A 126 8.81 20.45 -30.31
C THR A 126 7.46 20.35 -29.62
N MET A 127 7.21 21.23 -28.64
CA MET A 127 5.85 21.72 -28.40
C MET A 127 5.88 23.22 -28.05
N PRO A 128 5.04 24.05 -28.71
CA PRO A 128 5.03 25.50 -28.53
C PRO A 128 4.29 25.94 -27.26
N LEU A 129 4.64 27.14 -26.80
CA LEU A 129 4.05 27.89 -25.67
C LEU A 129 2.52 28.00 -25.72
#